data_AF-A0A7C9BJE9-F1
#
_entry.id   AF-A0A7C9BJE9-F1
#
_cell.length_a   1.000
_cell.length_b   1.000
_cell.length_c   1.000
_cell.angle_alpha   90.00
_cell.angle_beta   90.00
_cell.angle_gamma   90.00
#
_symmetry.space_group_name_H-M   'P 1'
#
loop_
_entity.id
_entity.type
_entity.pdbx_description
1 polymer ?
#
loop_
_entity_poly.entity_id
_entity_poly.type
_entity_poly.pdbx_seq_one_letter_code
_entity_poly.pdbx_strand_id
1 'polypeptide(L)'
;MNNPIITETSWDAGKKLIITHISGAVEKSAIETWEKTFQAALESIPDNGTFKVLVNMYGFEAVDLEAHKRFRGIVPVTLAGYGWKVGYVDLFPEEAKTMKYTPTRGIQCVGAAHVHQDSTKMDLYNTRFGRDTERFFTDPDRAREWIESI
;
A
#
# COMPACT_ATOMS: atom_id res chain seq x y z
N MET A 1 7.42 15.66 -20.73
CA MET A 1 7.79 16.26 -19.44
C MET A 1 7.92 15.11 -18.47
N ASN A 2 9.03 14.98 -17.75
CA ASN A 2 9.17 13.91 -16.75
C ASN A 2 8.22 14.23 -15.58
N ASN A 3 7.38 13.29 -15.19
CA ASN A 3 6.56 13.43 -14.00
C ASN A 3 7.48 13.59 -12.78
N PRO A 4 7.17 14.52 -11.85
CA PRO A 4 7.97 14.67 -10.63
C PRO A 4 7.95 13.35 -9.83
N ILE A 5 9.09 13.01 -9.23
CA ILE A 5 9.16 11.89 -8.29
C ILE A 5 8.46 12.31 -7.01
N ILE A 6 7.51 11.51 -6.55
CA ILE A 6 6.80 11.69 -5.28
C ILE A 6 7.11 10.50 -4.39
N THR A 7 7.46 10.77 -3.13
CA THR A 7 7.77 9.76 -2.09
C THR A 7 7.31 10.29 -0.73
N GLU A 8 6.01 10.23 -0.47
CA GLU A 8 5.43 10.83 0.74
C GLU A 8 4.51 9.86 1.46
N THR A 9 4.48 9.96 2.79
CA THR A 9 3.52 9.27 3.63
C THR A 9 3.08 10.19 4.75
N SER A 10 1.78 10.19 5.05
CA SER A 10 1.19 10.91 6.18
C SER A 10 0.30 9.99 7.01
N TRP A 11 0.28 10.21 8.33
CA TRP A 11 -0.66 9.60 9.26
C TRP A 11 -1.70 10.63 9.72
N ASP A 12 -2.97 10.35 9.48
CA ASP A 12 -4.10 11.09 10.04
C ASP A 12 -4.67 10.31 11.23
N ALA A 13 -4.33 10.77 12.44
CA ALA A 13 -4.80 10.14 13.68
C ALA A 13 -6.32 10.24 13.87
N GLY A 14 -6.96 11.30 13.37
CA GLY A 14 -8.41 11.51 13.51
C GLY A 14 -9.21 10.52 12.68
N LYS A 15 -8.70 10.17 11.50
CA LYS A 15 -9.30 9.17 10.59
C LYS A 15 -8.74 7.77 10.74
N LYS A 16 -7.72 7.61 11.59
CA LYS A 16 -6.88 6.41 11.67
C LYS A 16 -6.41 5.93 10.29
N LEU A 17 -5.94 6.87 9.45
CA LEU A 17 -5.64 6.62 8.05
C LEU A 17 -4.18 6.96 7.74
N ILE A 18 -3.45 5.98 7.22
CA ILE A 18 -2.18 6.23 6.53
C ILE A 18 -2.47 6.50 5.06
N ILE A 19 -1.91 7.59 4.52
CA ILE A 19 -1.91 7.87 3.09
C ILE A 19 -0.47 7.85 2.64
N THR A 20 -0.13 6.93 1.74
CA THR A 20 1.22 6.80 1.18
C THR A 20 1.17 6.92 -0.34
N HIS A 21 2.10 7.67 -0.91
CA HIS A 21 2.13 8.00 -2.33
C HIS A 21 3.55 7.87 -2.88
N ILE A 22 3.66 7.06 -3.94
CA ILE A 22 4.87 6.91 -4.75
C ILE A 22 4.52 7.07 -6.23
N SER A 23 5.25 7.94 -6.94
CA SER A 23 4.97 8.26 -8.34
C SER A 23 6.22 8.75 -9.08
N GLY A 24 6.17 8.73 -10.41
CA GLY A 24 7.25 9.12 -11.31
C GLY A 24 8.14 7.94 -11.74
N ALA A 25 9.24 8.27 -12.42
CA ALA A 25 10.30 7.33 -12.75
C ALA A 25 11.19 7.11 -11.51
N VAL A 26 10.92 6.05 -10.77
CA VAL A 26 11.45 5.82 -9.43
C VAL A 26 12.60 4.81 -9.44
N GLU A 27 13.75 5.25 -8.96
CA GLU A 27 14.92 4.41 -8.70
C GLU A 27 14.85 3.74 -7.32
N LYS A 28 15.71 2.75 -7.08
CA LYS A 28 15.78 2.03 -5.80
C LYS A 28 15.95 2.95 -4.58
N SER A 29 16.78 3.98 -4.67
CA SER A 29 17.04 4.94 -3.59
C SER A 29 15.78 5.72 -3.19
N ALA A 30 14.94 6.08 -4.16
CA ALA A 30 13.68 6.75 -3.93
C ALA A 30 12.64 5.78 -3.31
N ILE A 31 12.62 4.51 -3.73
CA ILE A 31 11.80 3.47 -3.08
C ILE A 31 12.19 3.30 -1.60
N GLU A 32 13.49 3.28 -1.29
CA GLU A 32 13.98 3.17 0.09
C GLU A 32 13.62 4.41 0.93
N THR A 33 13.63 5.59 0.32
CA THR A 33 13.21 6.83 0.97
C THR A 33 11.71 6.78 1.28
N TRP A 34 10.90 6.42 0.29
CA TRP A 34 9.46 6.22 0.45
C TRP A 34 9.15 5.21 1.56
N GLU A 35 9.80 4.05 1.55
CA GLU A 35 9.60 3.02 2.57
C GLU A 35 9.91 3.55 3.98
N LYS A 36 10.99 4.31 4.15
CA LYS A 36 11.30 4.94 5.45
C LYS A 36 10.17 5.87 5.92
N THR A 37 9.60 6.67 5.02
CA THR A 37 8.43 7.52 5.37
C THR A 37 7.22 6.68 5.75
N PHE A 38 7.02 5.54 5.08
CA PHE A 38 5.92 4.63 5.36
C PHE A 38 6.07 3.97 6.75
N GLN A 39 7.27 3.49 7.07
CA GLN A 39 7.57 2.93 8.39
C GLN A 39 7.44 3.99 9.49
N ALA A 40 7.92 5.22 9.29
CA ALA A 40 7.78 6.29 10.28
C ALA A 40 6.29 6.63 10.58
N ALA A 41 5.43 6.59 9.57
CA ALA A 41 3.99 6.79 9.76
C ALA A 41 3.36 5.64 10.57
N LEU A 42 3.78 4.39 10.31
CA LEU A 42 3.35 3.22 11.08
C LEU A 42 3.82 3.28 12.54
N GLU A 43 5.05 3.73 12.78
CA GLU A 43 5.61 3.90 14.13
C GLU A 43 4.83 4.91 14.97
N SER A 44 4.20 5.90 14.32
CA SER A 44 3.37 6.93 14.94
C SER A 44 2.01 6.42 15.42
N ILE A 45 1.65 5.18 15.10
CA ILE A 45 0.40 4.56 15.57
C ILE A 45 0.59 4.10 17.03
N PRO A 46 -0.37 4.40 17.93
CA PRO A 46 -0.34 3.88 19.31
C PRO A 46 -0.42 2.35 19.38
N ASP A 47 0.20 1.77 20.40
CA ASP A 47 0.13 0.32 20.67
C ASP A 47 -1.32 -0.16 20.79
N ASN A 48 -1.59 -1.39 20.35
CA ASN A 48 -2.92 -1.99 20.30
C ASN A 48 -3.95 -1.20 19.48
N GLY A 49 -3.47 -0.30 18.62
CA GLY A 49 -4.29 0.54 17.75
C GLY A 49 -4.76 -0.18 16.48
N THR A 50 -5.55 0.55 15.69
CA THR A 50 -5.96 0.13 14.36
C THR A 50 -5.69 1.23 13.35
N PHE A 51 -5.49 0.85 12.09
CA PHE A 51 -5.37 1.80 10.99
C PHE A 51 -5.97 1.28 9.68
N LYS A 52 -6.30 2.21 8.81
CA LYS A 52 -6.60 2.01 7.39
C LYS A 52 -5.42 2.55 6.57
N VAL A 53 -5.25 2.07 5.35
CA VAL A 53 -4.20 2.58 4.45
C VAL A 53 -4.72 2.87 3.05
N LEU A 54 -4.31 4.01 2.50
CA LEU A 54 -4.38 4.33 1.08
C LEU A 54 -2.98 4.23 0.49
N VAL A 55 -2.77 3.24 -0.37
CA VAL A 55 -1.53 3.03 -1.13
C VAL A 55 -1.72 3.60 -2.53
N ASN A 56 -1.28 4.83 -2.74
CA ASN A 56 -1.34 5.49 -4.03
C ASN A 56 -0.07 5.23 -4.84
N MET A 57 -0.17 4.40 -5.88
CA MET A 57 0.92 4.14 -6.83
C MET A 57 0.61 4.72 -8.21
N TYR A 58 -0.35 5.65 -8.32
CA TYR A 58 -0.71 6.23 -9.60
C TYR A 58 0.48 6.98 -10.21
N GLY A 59 0.90 6.55 -11.39
CA GLY A 59 2.05 7.12 -12.09
C GLY A 59 3.41 6.58 -11.61
N PHE A 60 3.43 5.57 -10.74
CA PHE A 60 4.66 4.86 -10.40
C PHE A 60 5.19 4.09 -11.61
N GLU A 61 6.46 4.30 -11.91
CA GLU A 61 7.23 3.58 -12.92
C GLU A 61 8.59 3.23 -12.34
N ALA A 62 8.88 1.94 -12.16
CA ALA A 62 10.21 1.50 -11.77
C ALA A 62 11.17 1.68 -12.96
N VAL A 63 12.30 2.36 -12.74
CA VAL A 63 13.28 2.61 -13.82
C VAL A 63 13.95 1.34 -14.33
N ASP A 64 14.00 0.28 -13.51
CA ASP A 64 14.60 -1.00 -13.84
C ASP A 64 13.96 -2.18 -13.08
N LEU A 65 14.41 -3.40 -13.40
CA LEU A 65 13.91 -4.62 -12.78
C LEU A 65 14.25 -4.74 -11.29
N GLU A 66 15.37 -4.16 -10.84
CA GLU A 66 15.78 -4.19 -9.45
C GLU A 66 14.86 -3.32 -8.59
N ALA A 67 14.58 -2.10 -9.04
CA ALA A 67 13.61 -1.18 -8.45
C ALA A 67 12.22 -1.83 -8.39
N HIS A 68 11.76 -2.46 -9.49
CA HIS A 68 10.48 -3.16 -9.51
C HIS A 68 10.43 -4.31 -8.48
N LYS A 69 11.48 -5.14 -8.41
CA LYS A 69 11.58 -6.25 -7.43
C LYS A 69 11.59 -5.74 -5.99
N ARG A 70 12.35 -4.67 -5.72
CA ARG A 70 12.44 -4.05 -4.41
C ARG A 70 11.08 -3.52 -3.95
N PHE A 71 10.36 -2.83 -4.83
CA PHE A 71 9.06 -2.24 -4.52
C PHE A 71 7.98 -3.29 -4.24
N ARG A 72 7.88 -4.32 -5.10
CA ARG A 72 6.78 -5.30 -5.10
C ARG A 72 6.54 -5.98 -3.74
N GLY A 73 7.59 -6.17 -2.94
CA GLY A 73 7.47 -6.83 -1.64
C GLY A 73 7.03 -5.92 -0.49
N ILE A 74 7.19 -4.59 -0.61
CA ILE A 74 7.14 -3.68 0.53
C ILE A 74 5.73 -3.64 1.13
N VAL A 75 4.73 -3.32 0.33
CA VAL A 75 3.35 -3.19 0.82
C VAL A 75 2.82 -4.51 1.39
N PRO A 76 2.91 -5.65 0.69
CA PRO A 76 2.45 -6.93 1.24
C PRO A 76 3.15 -7.35 2.53
N VAL A 77 4.49 -7.29 2.56
CA VAL A 77 5.27 -7.71 3.73
C VAL A 77 5.00 -6.80 4.92
N THR A 78 4.93 -5.48 4.68
CA THR A 78 4.63 -4.50 5.72
C THR A 78 3.25 -4.76 6.32
N LEU A 79 2.21 -4.86 5.49
CA LEU A 79 0.84 -5.07 5.97
C LEU A 79 0.64 -6.43 6.63
N ALA A 80 1.37 -7.46 6.21
CA ALA A 80 1.38 -8.74 6.91
C ALA A 80 1.90 -8.61 8.36
N GLY A 81 2.92 -7.76 8.57
CA GLY A 81 3.40 -7.37 9.89
C GLY A 81 2.39 -6.62 10.76
N TYR A 82 1.23 -6.25 10.20
CA TYR A 82 0.09 -5.65 10.91
C TYR A 82 -1.19 -6.48 10.73
N GLY A 83 -1.05 -7.78 10.55
CA GLY A 83 -2.16 -8.75 10.51
C GLY A 83 -2.97 -8.73 9.21
N TRP A 84 -2.54 -8.02 8.17
CA TRP A 84 -3.31 -7.86 6.94
C TRP A 84 -2.74 -8.62 5.76
N LYS A 85 -3.60 -9.41 5.10
CA LYS A 85 -3.29 -10.10 3.87
C LYS A 85 -3.82 -9.31 2.68
N VAL A 86 -2.91 -8.68 1.94
CA VAL A 86 -3.25 -7.99 0.69
C VAL A 86 -3.76 -8.98 -0.35
N GLY A 87 -4.90 -8.70 -0.95
CA GLY A 87 -5.61 -9.63 -1.83
C GLY A 87 -4.78 -10.16 -3.01
N TYR A 88 -4.02 -9.30 -3.70
CA TYR A 88 -3.20 -9.73 -4.85
C TYR A 88 -2.02 -10.65 -4.48
N VAL A 89 -1.71 -10.86 -3.19
CA VAL A 89 -0.72 -11.85 -2.76
C VAL A 89 -1.13 -13.27 -3.17
N ASP A 90 -2.43 -13.53 -3.34
CA ASP A 90 -2.92 -14.84 -3.80
C ASP A 90 -2.55 -15.17 -5.26
N LEU A 91 -2.06 -14.20 -6.04
CA LEU A 91 -1.44 -14.46 -7.35
C LEU A 91 -0.05 -15.08 -7.24
N PHE A 92 0.55 -15.06 -6.05
CA PHE A 92 1.93 -15.43 -5.78
C PHE A 92 1.97 -16.51 -4.68
N PRO A 93 1.60 -17.76 -5.02
CA PRO A 93 1.33 -18.80 -4.02
C PRO A 93 2.54 -19.17 -3.17
N GLU A 94 3.76 -19.03 -3.71
CA GLU A 94 4.99 -19.33 -2.95
C GLU A 94 5.28 -18.24 -1.90
N GLU A 95 5.09 -16.97 -2.26
CA GLU A 95 5.14 -15.85 -1.32
C GLU A 95 4.01 -15.95 -0.28
N ALA A 96 2.80 -16.29 -0.71
CA ALA A 96 1.63 -16.41 0.17
C ALA A 96 1.79 -17.47 1.26
N LYS A 97 2.43 -18.61 0.94
CA LYS A 97 2.66 -19.73 1.88
C LYS A 97 3.63 -19.38 3.01
N THR A 98 4.60 -18.50 2.74
CA THR A 98 5.68 -18.17 3.68
C THR A 98 5.41 -16.90 4.48
N MET A 99 4.44 -16.10 4.05
CA MET A 99 4.06 -14.86 4.70
C MET A 99 3.42 -15.10 6.07
N LYS A 100 3.95 -14.46 7.11
CA LYS A 100 3.41 -14.51 8.47
C LYS A 100 2.62 -13.25 8.76
N TYR A 101 1.42 -13.44 9.29
CA TYR A 101 0.53 -12.33 9.66
C TYR A 101 0.58 -12.17 11.17
N THR A 102 1.15 -11.06 11.63
CA THR A 102 1.37 -10.79 13.05
C THR A 102 0.86 -9.40 13.39
N PRO A 103 0.28 -9.17 14.58
CA PRO A 103 -0.07 -7.81 15.01
C PRO A 103 1.13 -7.16 15.71
N THR A 104 2.04 -6.55 14.95
CA THR A 104 3.20 -5.82 15.54
C THR A 104 2.72 -4.79 16.54
N ARG A 105 3.25 -4.83 17.77
CA ARG A 105 2.82 -3.95 18.90
C ARG A 105 1.30 -4.01 19.19
N GLY A 106 0.63 -5.10 18.82
CA GLY A 106 -0.83 -5.23 18.90
C GLY A 106 -1.60 -4.43 17.84
N ILE A 107 -0.91 -3.75 16.92
CA ILE A 107 -1.52 -2.90 15.89
C ILE A 107 -2.08 -3.76 14.76
N GLN A 108 -3.26 -3.39 14.26
CA GLN A 108 -3.92 -4.07 13.15
C GLN A 108 -4.30 -3.12 12.01
N CYS A 109 -3.98 -3.51 10.79
CA CYS A 109 -4.59 -2.91 9.61
C CYS A 109 -6.01 -3.48 9.45
N VAL A 110 -7.01 -2.60 9.27
CA VAL A 110 -8.43 -2.96 9.18
C VAL A 110 -9.06 -2.59 7.83
N GLY A 111 -8.32 -1.90 6.96
CA GLY A 111 -8.77 -1.61 5.62
C GLY A 111 -7.66 -1.10 4.71
N ALA A 112 -7.74 -1.43 3.42
CA ALA A 112 -6.74 -1.03 2.43
C ALA A 112 -7.36 -0.60 1.10
N ALA A 113 -6.98 0.57 0.60
CA ALA A 113 -7.24 1.03 -0.75
C ALA A 113 -5.94 1.07 -1.52
N HIS A 114 -5.93 0.51 -2.73
CA HIS A 114 -4.75 0.48 -3.59
C HIS A 114 -5.05 1.20 -4.89
N VAL A 115 -4.18 2.12 -5.32
CA VAL A 115 -4.35 2.89 -6.56
C VAL A 115 -3.23 2.57 -7.54
N HIS A 116 -3.58 2.37 -8.80
CA HIS A 116 -2.62 2.20 -9.90
C HIS A 116 -3.21 2.70 -11.22
N GLN A 117 -2.39 3.22 -12.12
CA GLN A 117 -2.80 3.74 -13.44
C GLN A 117 -3.31 2.69 -14.44
N ASP A 118 -3.27 1.39 -14.11
CA ASP A 118 -3.61 0.30 -15.03
C ASP A 118 -5.03 -0.20 -14.71
N SER A 119 -6.01 0.25 -15.50
CA SER A 119 -7.41 -0.07 -15.30
C SER A 119 -7.69 -1.56 -15.39
N THR A 120 -7.09 -2.24 -16.38
CA THR A 120 -7.28 -3.69 -16.57
C THR A 120 -6.81 -4.46 -15.33
N LYS A 121 -5.66 -4.08 -14.77
CA LYS A 121 -5.13 -4.69 -13.54
C LYS A 121 -6.01 -4.40 -12.33
N MET A 122 -6.44 -3.15 -12.15
CA MET A 122 -7.28 -2.77 -11.00
C MET A 122 -8.66 -3.41 -11.05
N ASP A 123 -9.29 -3.51 -12.22
CA ASP A 123 -10.57 -4.21 -12.41
C ASP A 123 -10.44 -5.71 -12.14
N LEU A 124 -9.36 -6.33 -12.61
CA LEU A 124 -9.06 -7.73 -12.33
C LEU A 124 -8.88 -7.96 -10.82
N TYR A 125 -8.12 -7.09 -10.15
CA TYR A 125 -7.86 -7.21 -8.71
C TYR A 125 -9.13 -6.98 -7.90
N ASN A 126 -9.96 -6.00 -8.24
CA ASN A 126 -11.27 -5.81 -7.63
C ASN A 126 -12.16 -7.04 -7.79
N THR A 127 -12.23 -7.60 -9.00
CA THR A 127 -13.08 -8.76 -9.30
C THR A 127 -12.65 -9.99 -8.52
N ARG A 128 -11.33 -10.22 -8.39
CA ARG A 128 -10.79 -11.43 -7.75
C ARG A 128 -10.62 -11.30 -6.24
N PHE A 129 -10.30 -10.11 -5.76
CA PHE A 129 -9.82 -9.91 -4.38
C PHE A 129 -10.52 -8.79 -3.64
N GLY A 130 -11.37 -8.01 -4.29
CA GLY A 130 -12.10 -6.91 -3.66
C GLY A 130 -13.01 -7.40 -2.54
N ARG A 131 -13.03 -6.66 -1.44
CA ARG A 131 -13.81 -6.91 -0.21
C ARG A 131 -14.38 -5.59 0.31
N ASP A 132 -15.23 -5.66 1.32
CA ASP A 132 -15.77 -4.46 1.97
C ASP A 132 -14.69 -3.64 2.68
N THR A 133 -13.55 -4.26 2.98
CA THR A 133 -12.39 -3.63 3.62
C THR A 133 -11.14 -3.58 2.71
N GLU A 134 -11.22 -4.07 1.47
CA GLU A 134 -10.12 -3.94 0.50
C GLU A 134 -10.62 -3.63 -0.91
N ARG A 135 -10.15 -2.55 -1.52
CA ARG A 135 -10.51 -2.19 -2.90
C ARG A 135 -9.32 -1.66 -3.69
N PHE A 136 -9.44 -1.77 -5.01
CA PHE A 136 -8.43 -1.38 -5.99
C PHE A 136 -9.01 -0.28 -6.88
N PHE A 137 -8.23 0.74 -7.24
CA PHE A 137 -8.75 1.92 -7.92
C PHE A 137 -7.78 2.41 -8.98
N THR A 138 -8.32 3.03 -10.01
CA THR A 138 -7.55 3.85 -10.97
C THR A 138 -7.57 5.33 -10.62
N ASP A 139 -8.51 5.74 -9.79
CA ASP A 139 -8.76 7.13 -9.41
C ASP A 139 -8.36 7.32 -7.93
N PRO A 140 -7.29 8.11 -7.65
CA PRO A 140 -6.86 8.40 -6.28
C PRO A 140 -7.94 9.05 -5.42
N ASP A 141 -8.77 9.93 -5.98
CA ASP A 141 -9.78 10.67 -5.22
C ASP A 141 -10.91 9.73 -4.80
N ARG A 142 -11.37 8.87 -5.71
CA ARG A 142 -12.38 7.85 -5.38
C ARG A 142 -11.87 6.84 -4.35
N ALA A 143 -10.59 6.46 -4.44
CA ALA A 143 -9.96 5.58 -3.46
C ALA A 143 -9.94 6.21 -2.06
N ARG A 144 -9.64 7.51 -2.01
CA ARG A 144 -9.64 8.30 -0.77
C ARG A 144 -11.03 8.43 -0.17
N GLU A 145 -12.03 8.81 -0.96
CA GLU A 145 -13.42 8.89 -0.51
C GLU A 145 -13.89 7.55 0.06
N TRP A 146 -13.60 6.45 -0.63
CA TRP A 146 -13.98 5.12 -0.19
C TRP A 146 -13.29 4.72 1.13
N ILE A 147 -11.96 4.83 1.24
CA ILE A 147 -11.24 4.40 2.45
C ILE A 147 -11.57 5.28 3.66
N GLU A 148 -11.92 6.55 3.45
CA GLU A 148 -12.38 7.44 4.52
C GLU A 148 -13.79 7.08 4.99
N SER A 149 -14.62 6.48 4.13
CA SER A 149 -16.01 6.09 4.44
C SER A 149 -16.17 4.78 5.22
N ILE A 150 -15.16 3.90 5.23
CA ILE A 150 -15.20 2.62 5.95
C ILE A 150 -14.87 2.73 7.44
#